data_AF-A0A3P5X0I1-F1
#
_entry.id   AF-A0A3P5X0I1-F1
#
_cell.length_a   1.000
_cell.length_b   1.000
_cell.length_c   1.000
_cell.angle_alpha   90.00
_cell.angle_beta   90.00
_cell.angle_gamma   90.00
#
_symmetry.space_group_name_H-M   'P 1'
#
loop_
_entity.id
_entity.type
_entity.pdbx_description
1 polymer ?
#
loop_
_entity_poly.entity_id
_entity_poly.type
_entity_poly.pdbx_seq_one_letter_code
_entity_poly.pdbx_strand_id
1 'polypeptide(L)'
;MENAMLSQKESTQMSIPKKIAVSKKRQMTIPKEFHDQLQIGDEVLCEMVDGILMIKPIPEEVDSSETILADLVREGYESGDEMVKEFVYRKSQLKSALQQLIDETRDGKIYSSTEDLFANLEEVENE
;
A
#
# COMPACT_ATOMS: atom_id res chain seq x y z
N MET A 1 -1.51 40.52 -7.65
CA MET A 1 -2.90 40.18 -7.27
C MET A 1 -3.25 38.94 -8.05
N GLU A 2 -3.03 37.76 -7.47
CA GLU A 2 -3.54 36.51 -8.02
C GLU A 2 -3.89 35.63 -6.83
N ASN A 3 -5.15 35.75 -6.43
CA ASN A 3 -5.76 34.91 -5.42
C ASN A 3 -6.27 33.64 -6.11
N ALA A 4 -6.19 32.55 -5.34
CA ALA A 4 -7.10 31.41 -5.34
C ALA A 4 -6.99 30.39 -6.48
N MET A 5 -6.34 29.27 -6.15
CA MET A 5 -7.02 27.96 -6.19
C MET A 5 -6.31 26.97 -5.25
N LEU A 6 -6.60 27.11 -3.94
CA LEU A 6 -6.57 25.96 -3.04
C LEU A 6 -7.73 25.04 -3.46
N SER A 7 -7.43 23.84 -3.94
CA SER A 7 -8.43 22.78 -4.09
C SER A 7 -8.02 21.55 -3.28
N GLN A 8 -8.42 21.61 -2.02
CA GLN A 8 -8.94 20.49 -1.21
C GLN A 8 -7.99 19.30 -0.95
N LYS A 9 -7.09 19.45 0.03
CA LYS A 9 -6.78 18.35 0.96
C LYS A 9 -8.00 18.21 1.86
N GLU A 10 -8.93 17.33 1.49
CA GLU A 10 -10.02 16.94 2.39
C GLU A 10 -9.39 16.40 3.69
N SER A 11 -9.66 17.13 4.75
CA SER A 11 -9.37 16.83 6.13
C SER A 11 -9.57 15.35 6.44
N THR A 12 -8.54 14.70 7.00
CA THR A 12 -8.66 13.42 7.70
C THR A 12 -9.77 13.54 8.73
N GLN A 13 -10.97 13.10 8.36
CA GLN A 13 -12.13 13.18 9.24
C GLN A 13 -11.89 12.19 10.37
N MET A 14 -11.59 12.69 11.57
CA MET A 14 -11.59 11.89 12.80
C MET A 14 -12.92 11.15 12.87
N SER A 15 -12.89 9.87 12.56
CA SER A 15 -14.10 9.07 12.52
C SER A 15 -14.52 8.75 13.95
N ILE A 16 -15.77 9.04 14.26
CA ILE A 16 -16.35 8.82 15.59
C ILE A 16 -16.23 7.32 15.90
N PRO A 17 -15.78 6.93 17.10
CA PRO A 17 -15.65 5.51 17.46
C PRO A 17 -17.01 4.81 17.34
N LYS A 18 -17.06 3.73 16.55
CA LYS A 18 -18.27 2.92 16.38
C LYS A 18 -18.18 1.64 17.20
N LYS A 19 -19.17 1.44 18.08
CA LYS A 19 -19.33 0.18 18.81
C LYS A 19 -19.95 -0.86 17.88
N ILE A 20 -19.21 -1.93 17.58
CA ILE A 20 -19.67 -3.04 16.75
C ILE A 20 -19.86 -4.31 17.58
N ALA A 21 -20.81 -5.14 17.18
CA ALA A 21 -21.04 -6.43 17.81
C ALA A 21 -20.12 -7.49 17.20
N VAL A 22 -19.63 -8.40 18.04
CA VAL A 22 -18.85 -9.56 17.61
C VAL A 22 -19.72 -10.80 17.70
N SER A 23 -19.78 -11.57 16.62
CA SER A 23 -20.55 -12.80 16.56
C SER A 23 -19.92 -13.90 17.43
N LYS A 24 -20.68 -14.96 17.74
CA LYS A 24 -20.14 -16.14 18.46
C LYS A 24 -18.97 -16.80 17.71
N LYS A 25 -18.92 -16.65 16.39
CA LYS A 25 -17.84 -17.13 15.53
C LYS A 25 -16.68 -16.14 15.42
N ARG A 26 -16.66 -15.08 16.24
CA ARG A 26 -15.63 -14.02 16.26
C ARG A 26 -15.60 -13.20 14.96
N GLN A 27 -16.72 -13.14 14.25
CA GLN A 27 -16.87 -12.30 13.06
C GLN A 27 -17.41 -10.94 13.47
N MET A 28 -16.93 -9.88 12.83
CA MET A 28 -17.44 -8.53 12.99
C MET A 28 -17.56 -7.88 11.61
N THR A 29 -18.54 -7.00 11.44
CA THR A 29 -18.73 -6.26 10.20
C THR A 29 -18.04 -4.92 10.30
N ILE A 30 -17.16 -4.63 9.34
CA ILE A 30 -16.50 -3.33 9.24
C ILE A 30 -17.55 -2.30 8.79
N PRO A 31 -17.73 -1.17 9.51
CA PRO A 31 -18.61 -0.10 9.07
C PRO A 31 -18.25 0.40 7.66
N LYS A 32 -19.27 0.65 6.84
CA LYS A 32 -19.11 1.07 5.43
C LYS A 32 -18.16 2.26 5.26
N GLU A 33 -18.27 3.26 6.12
CA GLU A 33 -17.40 4.45 6.10
C GLU A 33 -15.90 4.09 6.21
N PHE A 34 -15.54 3.08 7.02
CA PHE A 34 -14.14 2.67 7.17
C PHE A 34 -13.66 1.86 5.98
N HIS A 35 -14.52 0.98 5.46
CA HIS A 35 -14.24 0.20 4.26
C HIS A 35 -13.97 1.10 3.05
N ASP A 36 -14.83 2.11 2.85
CA ASP A 36 -14.73 3.02 1.70
C ASP A 36 -13.50 3.95 1.83
N GLN A 37 -13.20 4.43 3.04
CA GLN A 37 -12.03 5.30 3.29
C GLN A 37 -10.70 4.55 3.19
N LEU A 38 -10.63 3.33 3.72
CA LEU A 38 -9.40 2.52 3.72
C LEU A 38 -9.27 1.66 2.46
N GLN A 39 -10.26 1.70 1.56
CA GLN A 39 -10.31 0.92 0.32
C GLN A 39 -9.98 -0.55 0.55
N ILE A 40 -10.63 -1.14 1.55
CA ILE A 40 -10.38 -2.53 1.96
C ILE A 40 -10.85 -3.47 0.83
N GLY A 41 -9.93 -4.30 0.31
CA GLY A 41 -10.26 -5.37 -0.63
C GLY A 41 -10.76 -6.64 0.06
N ASP A 42 -10.52 -7.79 -0.56
CA ASP A 42 -10.98 -9.09 -0.04
C ASP A 42 -10.20 -9.57 1.19
N GLU A 43 -8.98 -9.07 1.39
CA GLU A 43 -8.06 -9.51 2.44
C GLU A 43 -7.51 -8.35 3.27
N VAL A 44 -7.25 -8.62 4.55
CA VAL A 44 -6.66 -7.68 5.50
C VAL A 44 -5.59 -8.38 6.33
N LEU A 45 -4.52 -7.65 6.65
CA LEU A 45 -3.56 -8.04 7.67
C LEU A 45 -4.13 -7.67 9.03
N CYS A 46 -4.12 -8.62 9.96
CA CYS A 46 -4.63 -8.45 11.31
C CYS A 46 -3.54 -8.81 12.32
N GLU A 47 -3.10 -7.84 13.11
CA GLU A 47 -2.02 -8.00 14.09
C GLU A 47 -2.43 -7.44 15.45
N MET A 48 -1.81 -7.96 16.52
CA MET A 48 -2.04 -7.47 17.88
C MET A 48 -0.83 -6.65 18.34
N VAL A 49 -1.04 -5.38 18.61
CA VAL A 49 0.00 -4.44 19.08
C VAL A 49 -0.51 -3.80 20.36
N ASP A 50 0.20 -3.97 21.47
CA ASP A 50 -0.15 -3.40 22.79
C ASP A 50 -1.61 -3.68 23.25
N GLY A 51 -2.11 -4.88 22.93
CA GLY A 51 -3.49 -5.28 23.26
C GLY A 51 -4.56 -4.67 22.36
N ILE A 52 -4.17 -3.95 21.31
CA ILE A 52 -5.05 -3.39 20.27
C ILE A 52 -5.03 -4.33 19.07
N LEU A 53 -6.21 -4.64 18.53
CA LEU A 53 -6.33 -5.34 17.25
C LEU A 53 -6.16 -4.32 16.12
N MET A 54 -5.03 -4.35 15.45
CA MET A 54 -4.73 -3.51 14.29
C MET A 54 -5.09 -4.25 13.01
N ILE A 55 -5.89 -3.62 12.17
CA ILE A 55 -6.34 -4.16 10.89
C ILE A 55 -5.84 -3.23 9.79
N LYS A 56 -5.05 -3.76 8.87
CA LYS A 56 -4.49 -3.05 7.73
C LYS A 56 -4.99 -3.70 6.45
N PRO A 57 -5.52 -2.94 5.46
CA PRO A 57 -5.80 -3.49 4.15
C PRO A 57 -4.52 -4.06 3.53
N ILE A 58 -4.64 -5.20 2.85
CA ILE A 58 -3.58 -5.67 1.97
C ILE A 58 -3.81 -4.99 0.62
N PRO A 59 -2.82 -4.27 0.07
CA PRO A 59 -2.94 -3.72 -1.27
C PRO A 59 -3.26 -4.86 -2.24
N GLU A 60 -4.29 -4.69 -3.06
CA GLU A 60 -4.49 -5.60 -4.18
C GLU A 60 -3.20 -5.62 -5.00
N GLU A 61 -2.80 -6.82 -5.42
CA GLU A 61 -1.56 -7.02 -6.16
C GLU A 61 -1.62 -6.14 -7.42
N VAL A 62 -0.85 -5.05 -7.43
CA VAL A 62 -0.81 -4.14 -8.58
C VAL A 62 -0.32 -4.95 -9.75
N ASP A 63 -1.20 -5.19 -10.73
CA ASP A 63 -0.87 -6.04 -11.87
C ASP A 63 0.20 -5.37 -12.72
N SER A 64 1.45 -5.70 -12.41
CA SER A 64 2.63 -5.16 -13.08
C SER A 64 3.00 -5.98 -14.32
N SER A 65 2.15 -6.93 -14.70
CA SER A 65 2.44 -7.89 -15.78
C SER A 65 2.65 -7.19 -17.12
N GLU A 66 1.84 -6.20 -17.48
CA GLU A 66 2.02 -5.43 -18.73
C GLU A 66 3.35 -4.68 -18.76
N THR A 67 3.73 -4.06 -17.65
CA THR A 67 4.98 -3.27 -17.56
C THR A 67 6.20 -4.17 -17.69
N ILE A 68 6.23 -5.29 -16.95
CA ILE A 68 7.32 -6.27 -17.02
C ILE A 68 7.42 -6.84 -18.45
N LEU A 69 6.30 -7.15 -19.08
CA LEU A 69 6.31 -7.69 -20.44
C LEU A 69 6.82 -6.67 -21.46
N ALA A 70 6.44 -5.40 -21.34
CA ALA A 70 6.92 -4.33 -22.20
C ALA A 70 8.43 -4.09 -22.06
N ASP A 71 8.96 -4.22 -20.84
CA ASP A 71 10.39 -4.12 -20.57
C ASP A 71 11.16 -5.29 -21.19
N LEU A 72 10.68 -6.53 -21.02
CA LEU A 72 11.28 -7.73 -21.62
C LEU A 72 11.36 -7.63 -23.15
N VAL A 73 10.29 -7.16 -23.78
CA VAL A 73 10.26 -6.95 -25.24
C VAL A 73 11.25 -5.86 -25.66
N ARG A 74 11.36 -4.76 -24.90
CA ARG A 74 12.34 -3.69 -25.17
C ARG A 74 13.78 -4.15 -25.02
N GLU A 75 14.04 -5.05 -24.07
CA GLU A 75 15.36 -5.65 -23.84
C GLU A 75 15.74 -6.71 -24.89
N GLY A 76 14.81 -7.05 -25.79
CA GLY A 76 15.07 -7.97 -26.89
C GLY A 76 14.93 -9.44 -26.53
N TYR A 77 14.25 -9.77 -25.42
CA TYR A 77 13.90 -11.16 -25.14
C TYR A 77 12.92 -11.68 -26.22
N GLU A 78 13.34 -12.70 -26.94
CA GLU A 78 12.53 -13.37 -27.94
C GLU A 78 11.55 -14.35 -27.27
N SER A 79 10.45 -14.64 -27.97
CA SER A 79 9.37 -15.50 -27.46
C SER A 79 9.86 -16.91 -27.12
N GLY A 80 9.29 -17.49 -26.05
CA GLY A 80 9.59 -18.87 -25.65
C GLY A 80 9.83 -19.01 -24.15
N ASP A 81 10.41 -20.14 -23.76
CA ASP A 81 10.60 -20.53 -22.35
C ASP A 81 11.53 -19.58 -21.59
N GLU A 82 12.47 -18.93 -22.26
CA GLU A 82 13.41 -17.98 -21.65
C GLU A 82 12.70 -16.70 -21.22
N MET A 83 11.85 -16.13 -22.08
CA MET A 83 11.01 -14.98 -21.76
C MET A 83 10.05 -15.26 -20.60
N VAL A 84 9.46 -16.46 -20.55
CA VAL A 84 8.57 -16.86 -19.45
C VAL A 84 9.32 -16.96 -18.13
N LYS A 85 10.52 -17.57 -18.13
CA LYS A 85 11.36 -17.66 -16.93
C LYS A 85 11.75 -16.29 -16.42
N GLU A 86 12.16 -15.41 -17.31
CA GLU A 86 12.58 -14.06 -16.96
C GLU A 86 11.41 -13.21 -16.44
N PHE A 87 10.23 -13.36 -17.03
CA PHE A 87 9.00 -12.71 -16.56
C PHE A 87 8.64 -13.13 -15.12
N VAL A 88 8.64 -14.44 -14.84
CA VAL A 88 8.36 -14.95 -13.49
C VAL A 88 9.40 -14.46 -12.50
N TYR A 89 10.68 -14.47 -12.90
CA TYR A 89 11.77 -13.97 -12.08
C TYR A 89 11.58 -12.49 -11.72
N ARG A 90 11.40 -11.60 -12.71
CA ARG A 90 11.20 -10.15 -12.48
C ARG A 90 9.96 -9.85 -11.66
N LYS A 91 8.84 -10.54 -11.93
CA LYS A 91 7.61 -10.39 -11.14
C LYS A 91 7.84 -10.74 -9.67
N SER A 92 8.62 -11.79 -9.39
CA SER A 92 8.98 -12.16 -8.01
C SER A 92 9.88 -11.14 -7.32
N GLN A 93 10.87 -10.58 -8.03
CA GLN A 93 11.79 -9.59 -7.50
C GLN A 93 11.07 -8.29 -7.13
N LEU A 94 10.18 -7.81 -8.02
CA LEU A 94 9.37 -6.63 -7.76
C LEU A 94 8.49 -6.79 -6.51
N LYS A 95 7.85 -7.96 -6.36
CA LYS A 95 7.06 -8.27 -5.16
C LYS A 95 7.90 -8.25 -3.89
N SER A 96 9.07 -8.88 -3.93
CA SER A 96 9.99 -8.93 -2.79
C SER A 96 10.51 -7.52 -2.43
N ALA A 97 10.92 -6.74 -3.43
CA ALA A 97 11.42 -5.39 -3.23
C ALA A 97 10.34 -4.46 -2.67
N LEU A 98 9.10 -4.54 -3.18
CA LEU A 98 7.98 -3.78 -2.64
C LEU A 98 7.68 -4.16 -1.19
N GLN A 99 7.71 -5.47 -0.87
CA GLN A 99 7.52 -5.94 0.49
C GLN A 99 8.64 -5.44 1.42
N GLN A 100 9.89 -5.47 0.97
CA GLN A 100 11.03 -4.93 1.72
C GLN A 100 10.89 -3.43 1.96
N LEU A 101 10.52 -2.65 0.94
CA LEU A 101 10.26 -1.22 1.08
C LEU A 101 9.15 -0.93 2.10
N ILE A 102 8.07 -1.71 2.08
CA ILE A 102 6.97 -1.61 3.05
C ILE A 102 7.48 -1.94 4.47
N ASP A 103 8.29 -2.98 4.60
CA ASP A 103 8.81 -3.43 5.90
C ASP A 103 9.93 -2.51 6.45
N GLU A 104 10.73 -1.87 5.58
CA GLU A 104 11.69 -0.83 5.94
C GLU A 104 10.98 0.46 6.40
N THR A 105 9.85 0.79 5.77
CA THR A 105 9.00 1.93 6.17
C THR A 105 8.23 1.63 7.48
N ARG A 106 8.08 0.36 7.86
CA ARG A 106 7.38 -0.07 9.08
C ARG A 106 8.14 0.20 10.38
N ASP A 107 9.33 0.78 10.35
CA ASP A 107 10.12 1.15 11.53
C ASP A 107 9.53 2.34 12.35
N GLY A 108 8.20 2.49 12.32
CA GLY A 108 7.45 3.32 13.26
C GLY A 108 7.18 4.75 12.82
N LYS A 109 7.54 5.15 11.59
CA LYS A 109 7.14 6.47 11.05
C LYS A 109 5.88 6.32 10.19
N ILE A 110 4.73 6.66 10.76
CA ILE A 110 3.50 6.86 9.99
C ILE A 110 3.69 8.14 9.17
N TYR A 111 4.00 7.99 7.88
CA TYR A 111 4.01 9.11 6.95
C TYR A 111 2.58 9.37 6.49
N SER A 112 2.09 10.58 6.78
CA SER A 112 0.68 10.92 6.56
C SER A 112 0.38 11.30 5.11
N SER A 113 1.41 11.51 4.29
CA SER A 113 1.30 11.84 2.87
C SER A 113 2.59 11.55 2.09
N THR A 114 2.49 11.50 0.76
CA THR A 114 3.63 11.37 -0.16
C THR A 114 4.64 12.50 -0.01
N GLU A 115 4.18 13.73 0.27
CA GLU A 115 5.08 14.86 0.57
C GLU A 115 5.89 14.65 1.86
N ASP A 116 5.32 14.03 2.90
CA ASP A 116 6.06 13.72 4.14
C ASP A 116 7.15 12.67 3.91
N LEU A 117 6.92 11.75 2.96
CA LEU A 117 7.91 10.75 2.55
C LEU A 117 9.08 11.42 1.80
N PHE A 118 8.80 12.31 0.86
CA PHE A 118 9.84 13.04 0.11
C PHE A 118 10.63 14.02 0.99
N ALA A 119 9.98 14.70 1.94
CA ALA A 119 10.67 15.60 2.86
C ALA A 119 11.66 14.89 3.80
N ASN A 120 11.40 13.62 4.17
CA ASN A 120 12.32 12.83 5.01
C ASN A 120 13.47 12.20 4.21
N LEU A 121 13.35 12.07 2.88
CA LEU A 121 14.45 11.59 2.03
C LEU A 121 15.55 12.64 1.85
N GLU A 122 15.19 13.94 1.90
CA GLU A 122 16.15 15.05 1.83
C GLU A 122 16.95 15.25 3.14
N GLU A 123 16.48 14.70 4.27
CA GLU A 123 17.20 14.79 5.56
C GLU A 123 18.33 13.76 5.71
N VAL A 124 18.36 12.70 4.89
CA VAL A 124 19.37 11.61 4.98
C VAL A 124 20.66 11.94 4.22
N GLU A 125 20.72 13.05 3.47
CA GLU A 125 21.96 13.47 2.77
C GLU A 125 22.92 14.33 3.60
N ASN A 126 22.59 14.61 4.87
CA ASN A 126 23.43 15.43 5.76
C ASN A 126 23.88 14.68 7.03
N GLU A 127 24.41 13.47 6.89
CA GLU A 127 25.31 12.85 7.90
C GLU A 127 26.56 12.25 7.23
#